data_AF-A0AAF0EGC7-F1
#
_entry.id   AF-A0AAF0EGC7-F1
#
_cell.length_a   1.000
_cell.length_b   1.000
_cell.length_c   1.000
_cell.angle_alpha   90.00
_cell.angle_beta   90.00
_cell.angle_gamma   90.00
#
_symmetry.space_group_name_H-M   'P 1'
#
loop_
_entity.id
_entity.type
_entity.pdbx_description
1 polymer ?
#
loop_
_entity_poly.entity_id
_entity_poly.type
_entity_poly.pdbx_seq_one_letter_code
_entity_poly.pdbx_strand_id
1 'polypeptide(L)'
;MRLAVAQSSAVAQRSAIRAIATSPLRFSEHHPPVIQGEGAKDGTVASDEDQSTGIERFELMGRLQGIDVFDMTPLPADRLGTVENPIIVKSMLVYQLEHIGMDNDDH
;
A
#
# COMPACT_ATOMS: atom_id res chain seq x y z
N MET A 1 42.79 68.89 -7.33
CA MET A 1 42.28 67.66 -7.99
C MET A 1 41.07 67.18 -7.22
N ARG A 2 39.89 67.07 -7.85
CA ARG A 2 38.69 66.49 -7.24
C ARG A 2 38.59 65.04 -7.72
N LEU A 3 38.60 64.08 -6.79
CA LEU A 3 38.45 62.66 -7.10
C LEU A 3 36.95 62.32 -7.07
N ALA A 4 36.39 61.90 -8.21
CA ALA A 4 35.00 61.47 -8.31
C ALA A 4 34.85 60.07 -7.72
N VAL A 5 33.93 59.92 -6.77
CA VAL A 5 33.52 58.61 -6.24
C VAL A 5 32.47 58.03 -7.18
N ALA A 6 32.80 56.92 -7.85
CA ALA A 6 31.85 56.16 -8.64
C ALA A 6 30.95 55.34 -7.69
N GLN A 7 29.64 55.60 -7.72
CA GLN A 7 28.66 54.76 -7.02
C GLN A 7 28.40 53.50 -7.86
N SER A 8 28.79 52.34 -7.33
CA SER A 8 28.41 51.05 -7.91
C SER A 8 26.94 50.80 -7.63
N SER A 9 26.11 50.82 -8.68
CA SER A 9 24.70 50.44 -8.59
C SER A 9 24.60 48.91 -8.60
N ALA A 10 24.42 48.31 -7.43
CA ALA A 10 24.11 46.89 -7.33
C ALA A 10 22.66 46.65 -7.79
N VAL A 11 22.50 46.08 -8.99
CA VAL A 11 21.20 45.61 -9.46
C VAL A 11 20.84 44.37 -8.64
N ALA A 12 19.92 44.52 -7.69
CA ALA A 12 19.36 43.40 -6.95
C ALA A 12 18.60 42.49 -7.93
N GLN A 13 19.20 41.36 -8.30
CA GLN A 13 18.53 40.30 -9.03
C GLN A 13 17.40 39.76 -8.13
N ARG A 14 16.17 40.17 -8.43
CA ARG A 14 14.97 39.59 -7.82
C ARG A 14 14.85 38.16 -8.34
N SER A 15 15.24 37.20 -7.52
CA SER A 15 14.95 35.78 -7.77
C SER A 15 13.44 35.60 -7.84
N ALA A 16 12.89 35.54 -9.05
CA ALA A 16 11.49 35.20 -9.26
C ALA A 16 11.30 33.72 -8.89
N ILE A 17 10.79 33.47 -7.69
CA ILE A 17 10.33 32.14 -7.28
C ILE A 17 9.11 31.83 -8.16
N ARG A 18 9.32 31.08 -9.25
CA ARG A 18 8.20 30.51 -10.00
C ARG A 18 7.49 29.52 -9.09
N ALA A 19 6.26 29.85 -8.70
CA ALA A 19 5.39 28.91 -8.01
C ALA A 19 5.12 27.71 -8.91
N ILE A 20 5.52 26.52 -8.46
CA ILE A 20 5.15 25.27 -9.12
C ILE A 20 3.71 24.98 -8.70
N ALA A 21 2.75 25.30 -9.56
CA ALA A 21 1.35 24.98 -9.34
C ALA A 21 1.11 23.51 -9.74
N THR A 22 1.07 22.61 -8.77
CA THR A 22 0.69 21.21 -8.97
C THR A 22 -0.79 21.02 -8.63
N SER A 23 -1.70 21.49 -9.49
CA SER A 23 -3.09 21.04 -9.37
C SER A 23 -3.18 19.61 -9.93
N PRO A 24 -3.56 18.59 -9.12
CA PRO A 24 -3.74 17.25 -9.63
C PRO A 24 -4.95 17.22 -10.57
N LEU A 25 -4.75 16.72 -11.79
CA LEU A 25 -5.83 16.38 -12.71
C LEU A 25 -6.72 15.33 -12.04
N ARG A 26 -7.95 15.71 -11.67
CA ARG A 26 -8.99 14.76 -11.24
C ARG A 26 -9.58 14.13 -12.51
N PHE A 27 -8.95 13.08 -13.02
CA PHE A 27 -9.57 12.22 -14.01
C PHE A 27 -10.68 11.42 -13.34
N SER A 28 -11.90 11.48 -13.87
CA SER A 28 -12.99 10.56 -13.53
C SER A 28 -12.69 9.21 -14.17
N GLU A 29 -11.77 8.47 -13.58
CA GLU A 29 -11.20 7.24 -14.12
C GLU A 29 -11.16 6.23 -12.98
N HIS A 30 -11.37 4.93 -13.22
CA HIS A 30 -11.28 3.89 -12.18
C HIS A 30 -9.84 3.81 -11.65
N HIS A 31 -9.51 4.68 -10.70
CA HIS A 31 -8.23 4.65 -10.01
C HIS A 31 -8.23 3.46 -9.05
N PRO A 32 -7.09 2.74 -8.93
CA PRO A 32 -6.92 1.77 -7.88
C PRO A 32 -7.31 2.38 -6.53
N PRO A 33 -7.94 1.59 -5.63
CA PRO A 33 -8.33 2.10 -4.34
C PRO A 33 -7.10 2.65 -3.61
N VAL A 34 -7.24 3.85 -3.08
CA VAL A 34 -6.18 4.47 -2.28
C VAL A 34 -6.26 3.86 -0.87
N ILE A 35 -5.32 2.97 -0.57
CA ILE A 35 -5.24 2.28 0.73
C ILE A 35 -4.15 2.98 1.55
N GLN A 36 -4.51 4.03 2.30
CA GLN A 36 -3.59 4.77 3.16
C GLN A 36 -4.30 5.27 4.44
N GLY A 37 -3.52 5.50 5.51
CA GLY A 37 -3.98 6.10 6.76
C GLY A 37 -4.32 7.59 6.65
N GLU A 38 -4.98 8.13 7.69
CA GLU A 38 -5.42 9.53 7.73
C GLU A 38 -4.28 10.52 8.01
N GLY A 39 -3.13 10.03 8.47
CA GLY A 39 -2.03 10.85 8.94
C GLY A 39 -2.18 11.25 10.40
N ALA A 40 -1.07 11.21 11.14
CA ALA A 40 -1.06 11.66 12.52
C ALA A 40 -1.09 13.18 12.62
N LYS A 41 -1.55 13.70 13.76
CA LYS A 41 -1.53 15.14 14.04
C LYS A 41 -0.11 15.64 14.26
N ASP A 42 0.16 16.88 13.90
CA ASP A 42 1.46 17.51 14.13
C ASP A 42 1.89 17.43 15.60
N GLY A 43 3.16 17.08 15.83
CA GLY A 43 3.73 16.95 17.17
C GLY A 43 3.33 15.67 17.92
N THR A 44 2.58 14.76 17.30
CA THR A 44 2.28 13.43 17.86
C THR A 44 3.17 12.36 17.23
N VAL A 45 3.41 11.28 17.97
CA VAL A 45 4.00 10.06 17.40
C VAL A 45 2.89 9.32 16.68
N ALA A 46 3.11 9.03 15.40
CA ALA A 46 2.13 8.36 14.57
C ALA A 46 2.01 6.87 14.92
N SER A 47 0.79 6.35 14.86
CA SER A 47 0.53 4.91 14.93
C SER A 47 0.65 4.25 13.56
N ASP A 48 0.74 2.92 13.54
CA ASP A 48 0.73 2.15 12.29
C ASP A 48 -0.60 2.35 11.53
N GLU A 49 -1.72 2.56 12.23
CA GLU A 49 -3.00 2.90 11.60
C GLU A 49 -2.97 4.26 10.87
N ASP A 50 -2.17 5.21 11.36
CA ASP A 50 -2.06 6.55 10.79
C ASP A 50 -1.18 6.59 9.53
N GLN A 51 -0.16 5.72 9.45
CA GLN A 51 0.88 5.78 8.42
C GLN A 51 0.97 4.57 7.50
N SER A 52 0.31 3.46 7.82
CA SER A 52 0.29 2.28 6.96
C SER A 52 -0.28 2.60 5.58
N THR A 53 0.30 1.97 4.56
CA THR A 53 -0.15 2.11 3.16
C THR A 53 -0.18 0.76 2.43
N GLY A 54 -0.97 0.67 1.37
CA GLY A 54 -1.01 -0.50 0.50
C GLY A 54 -1.42 -1.78 1.21
N ILE A 55 -0.65 -2.86 0.98
CA ILE A 55 -0.94 -4.21 1.48
C ILE A 55 -0.78 -4.29 3.00
N GLU A 56 0.20 -3.58 3.57
CA GLU A 56 0.40 -3.51 5.02
C GLU A 56 -0.86 -2.98 5.72
N ARG A 57 -1.43 -1.89 5.21
CA ARG A 57 -2.69 -1.35 5.75
C ARG A 57 -3.85 -2.32 5.58
N PHE A 58 -3.93 -2.98 4.43
CA PHE A 58 -5.00 -3.96 4.16
C PHE A 58 -4.98 -5.11 5.18
N GLU A 59 -3.79 -5.62 5.49
CA GLU A 59 -3.57 -6.63 6.53
C GLU A 59 -3.87 -6.09 7.94
N LEU A 60 -3.32 -4.92 8.28
CA LEU A 60 -3.50 -4.29 9.58
C LEU A 60 -4.98 -4.06 9.90
N MET A 61 -5.72 -3.48 8.96
CA MET A 61 -7.16 -3.22 9.13
C MET A 61 -7.96 -4.52 9.22
N GLY A 62 -7.61 -5.55 8.44
CA GLY A 62 -8.20 -6.89 8.56
C GLY A 62 -7.99 -7.46 9.96
N ARG A 63 -6.74 -7.44 10.45
CA ARG A 63 -6.40 -7.92 11.79
C ARG A 63 -7.16 -7.18 12.90
N LEU A 64 -7.29 -5.86 12.79
CA LEU A 64 -8.07 -5.05 13.75
C LEU A 64 -9.56 -5.43 13.77
N GLN A 65 -10.09 -5.88 12.63
CA GLN A 65 -11.46 -6.40 12.50
C GLN A 65 -11.58 -7.89 12.85
N GLY A 66 -10.47 -8.55 13.20
CA GLY A 66 -10.43 -9.99 13.46
C GLY A 66 -10.55 -10.86 12.20
N ILE A 67 -10.22 -10.31 11.03
CA ILE A 67 -10.26 -10.99 9.72
C ILE A 67 -8.84 -11.27 9.24
N ASP A 68 -8.55 -12.55 8.95
CA ASP A 68 -7.34 -12.92 8.20
C ASP A 68 -7.60 -12.78 6.70
N VAL A 69 -7.06 -11.72 6.10
CA VAL A 69 -7.32 -11.35 4.71
C VAL A 69 -6.55 -12.18 3.70
N PHE A 70 -5.51 -12.91 4.13
CA PHE A 70 -4.67 -13.73 3.25
C PHE A 70 -4.98 -15.22 3.34
N ASP A 71 -5.90 -15.61 4.22
CA ASP A 71 -6.31 -17.00 4.45
C ASP A 71 -5.10 -17.92 4.69
N MET A 72 -4.52 -17.83 5.88
CA MET A 72 -3.41 -18.69 6.30
C MET A 72 -3.89 -20.05 6.81
N THR A 73 -5.15 -20.42 6.58
CA THR A 73 -5.67 -21.71 7.01
C THR A 73 -5.11 -22.83 6.13
N PRO A 74 -4.74 -23.99 6.71
CA PRO A 74 -4.33 -25.13 5.91
C PRO A 74 -5.51 -25.62 5.08
N LEU A 75 -5.21 -26.25 3.95
CA LEU A 75 -6.25 -26.89 3.14
C LEU A 75 -7.04 -27.91 3.99
N PRO A 76 -8.35 -28.01 3.78
CA PRO A 76 -9.16 -29.04 4.42
C PRO A 76 -8.69 -30.44 3.97
N ALA A 77 -8.16 -31.21 4.91
CA ALA A 77 -7.69 -32.58 4.73
C ALA A 77 -8.47 -33.58 5.62
N ASP A 78 -9.69 -33.20 6.02
CA ASP A 78 -10.59 -34.02 6.84
C ASP A 78 -11.13 -35.25 6.10
N ARG A 79 -11.08 -35.23 4.77
CA ARG A 79 -11.51 -36.32 3.90
C ARG A 79 -10.66 -36.41 2.64
N LEU A 80 -10.66 -37.59 2.02
CA LEU A 80 -9.86 -37.88 0.83
C LEU A 80 -10.24 -37.07 -0.43
N GLY A 81 -11.53 -36.74 -0.59
CA GLY A 81 -12.06 -36.18 -1.83
C GLY A 81 -12.15 -37.23 -2.95
N THR A 82 -13.35 -37.52 -3.44
CA THR A 82 -13.57 -38.40 -4.61
C THR A 82 -14.03 -37.59 -5.81
N VAL A 83 -14.07 -38.19 -7.01
CA VAL A 83 -14.62 -37.53 -8.19
C VAL A 83 -16.08 -37.11 -7.97
N GLU A 84 -16.86 -37.95 -7.29
CA GLU A 84 -18.26 -37.67 -6.96
C GLU A 84 -18.41 -36.66 -5.81
N ASN A 85 -17.41 -36.60 -4.91
CA ASN A 85 -17.43 -35.70 -3.77
C ASN A 85 -16.03 -35.08 -3.56
N PRO A 86 -15.64 -34.07 -4.36
CA PRO A 86 -14.29 -33.48 -4.33
C PRO A 86 -14.10 -32.52 -3.14
N ILE A 87 -12.85 -32.23 -2.79
CA ILE A 87 -12.51 -31.14 -1.86
C ILE A 87 -12.61 -29.81 -2.63
N ILE A 88 -13.45 -28.90 -2.16
CA ILE A 88 -13.66 -27.59 -2.81
C ILE A 88 -12.71 -26.57 -2.20
N VAL A 89 -11.82 -26.03 -3.01
CA VAL A 89 -10.89 -24.95 -2.65
C VAL A 89 -11.38 -23.64 -3.26
N LYS A 90 -11.44 -22.57 -2.46
CA LYS A 90 -11.81 -21.25 -2.95
C LYS A 90 -10.57 -20.62 -3.59
N SER A 91 -10.69 -20.22 -4.85
CA SER A 91 -9.64 -19.51 -5.56
C SER A 91 -10.19 -18.30 -6.29
N MET A 92 -9.38 -17.25 -6.39
CA MET A 92 -9.67 -16.09 -7.24
C MET A 92 -9.24 -16.30 -8.70
N LEU A 93 -8.47 -17.35 -8.97
CA LEU A 93 -7.99 -17.71 -10.31
C LEU A 93 -8.62 -19.01 -10.79
N VAL A 94 -8.48 -19.28 -12.09
CA VAL A 94 -8.98 -20.50 -12.71
C VAL A 94 -8.22 -21.74 -12.23
N TYR A 95 -6.93 -21.58 -11.90
CA TYR A 95 -6.07 -22.66 -11.44
C TYR A 95 -5.31 -22.24 -10.19
N GLN A 96 -5.22 -23.15 -9.24
CA GLN A 96 -4.42 -23.06 -8.03
C GLN A 96 -3.63 -24.36 -7.89
N LEU A 97 -2.32 -24.25 -7.66
CA LEU A 97 -1.45 -25.41 -7.50
C LEU A 97 -1.47 -25.85 -6.03
N GLU A 98 -1.91 -27.07 -5.79
CA GLU A 98 -1.94 -27.66 -4.45
C GLU A 98 -1.12 -28.95 -4.42
N HIS A 99 -0.30 -29.11 -3.38
CA HIS A 99 0.42 -30.34 -3.10
C HIS A 99 -0.11 -30.93 -1.79
N ILE A 100 -1.01 -31.91 -1.89
CA ILE A 100 -1.50 -32.66 -0.75
C ILE A 100 -0.51 -33.81 -0.52
N GLY A 101 0.37 -33.66 0.47
CA GLY A 101 1.20 -34.75 0.96
C GLY A 101 0.30 -35.80 1.59
N MET A 102 0.09 -36.93 0.90
CA MET A 102 -0.43 -38.13 1.54
C MET A 102 0.79 -38.85 2.12
N ASP A 103 1.10 -38.57 3.38
CA ASP A 103 2.05 -39.37 4.14
C ASP A 103 1.43 -40.76 4.30
N ASN A 104 1.87 -41.70 3.46
CA ASN A 104 1.57 -43.12 3.64
C ASN A 104 2.46 -43.61 4.80
N ASP A 105 1.99 -43.40 6.03
CA ASP A 105 2.53 -44.08 7.21
C ASP A 105 2.14 -45.56 7.15
N ASP A 106 2.82 -46.32 6.29
CA ASP A 106 2.79 -47.78 6.28
C ASP A 106 3.87 -48.32 7.25
N HIS A 107 3.40 -48.85 8.38
CA HIS A 107 4.10 -49.87 9.18
C HIS A 107 3.49 -51.24 8.93
#